data_AF-A0A7C0VFW2-F1
#
_entry.id   AF-A0A7C0VFW2-F1
#
_cell.length_a   1.000
_cell.length_b   1.000
_cell.length_c   1.000
_cell.angle_alpha   90.00
_cell.angle_beta   90.00
_cell.angle_gamma   90.00
#
_symmetry.space_group_name_H-M   'P 1'
#
loop_
_entity.id
_entity.type
_entity.pdbx_description
1 polymer ?
#
loop_
_entity_poly.entity_id
_entity_poly.type
_entity_poly.pdbx_seq_one_letter_code
_entity_poly.pdbx_strand_id
1 'polypeptide(L)'
;MKDQRLKIVNYSLLLIFLALLIYASLGLSPRGDLNSWVNREESAAHSPNAATYYIRHAYHDTHSPNMVTAILADYRGYDTLGEETVILTAGIICFLLLRRERRKTKNSKNKEIKAEK
;
A
#
# COMPACT_ATOMS: atom_id res chain seq x y z
N MET A 1 -27.92 -6.61 -24.50
CA MET A 1 -27.24 -5.53 -25.25
C MET A 1 -26.58 -4.47 -24.35
N LYS A 2 -27.19 -3.98 -23.28
CA LYS A 2 -26.59 -2.97 -22.36
C LYS A 2 -25.29 -3.45 -21.70
N ASP A 3 -25.21 -4.70 -21.25
CA ASP A 3 -24.01 -5.24 -20.59
C ASP A 3 -22.80 -5.35 -21.52
N GLN A 4 -23.05 -5.63 -22.80
CA GLN A 4 -22.00 -5.66 -23.82
C GLN A 4 -21.45 -4.26 -24.09
N ARG A 5 -22.32 -3.24 -24.13
CA ARG A 5 -21.90 -1.84 -24.23
C ARG A 5 -21.09 -1.40 -23.00
N LEU A 6 -21.49 -1.80 -21.79
CA LEU A 6 -20.74 -1.49 -20.56
C LEU A 6 -19.35 -2.13 -20.55
N LYS A 7 -19.24 -3.40 -20.97
CA LYS A 7 -17.95 -4.09 -21.07
C LYS A 7 -17.04 -3.43 -22.10
N ILE A 8 -17.57 -3.03 -23.26
CA ILE A 8 -16.82 -2.31 -24.29
C ILE A 8 -16.31 -0.97 -23.73
N VAL A 9 -17.15 -0.22 -23.00
CA VAL A 9 -16.74 1.02 -22.34
C VAL A 9 -15.68 0.78 -21.26
N ASN A 10 -15.80 -0.27 -20.46
CA ASN A 10 -14.81 -0.60 -19.44
C ASN A 10 -13.46 -0.99 -20.06
N TYR A 11 -13.47 -1.82 -21.12
CA TYR A 11 -12.24 -2.19 -21.81
C TYR A 11 -11.61 -1.02 -22.55
N SER A 12 -12.40 -0.13 -23.15
CA SER A 12 -11.85 1.09 -23.75
C SER A 12 -11.24 2.01 -22.70
N LEU A 13 -11.89 2.19 -21.54
CA LEU A 13 -11.34 2.95 -20.41
C LEU A 13 -10.03 2.34 -19.89
N LEU A 14 -9.97 1.01 -19.70
CA LEU A 14 -8.76 0.32 -19.28
C LEU A 14 -7.62 0.47 -20.30
N LEU A 15 -7.94 0.39 -21.59
CA LEU A 15 -6.95 0.54 -22.66
C LEU A 15 -6.42 1.97 -22.74
N ILE A 16 -7.29 2.98 -22.60
CA ILE A 16 -6.90 4.39 -22.50
C ILE A 16 -6.01 4.63 -21.29
N PHE A 17 -6.40 4.10 -20.12
CA PHE A 17 -5.62 4.23 -18.90
C PHE A 17 -4.25 3.56 -19.02
N LEU A 18 -4.19 2.36 -19.60
CA LEU A 18 -2.93 1.67 -19.88
C LEU A 18 -2.04 2.48 -20.84
N ALA A 19 -2.60 3.01 -21.92
CA ALA A 19 -1.87 3.86 -22.87
C ALA A 19 -1.32 5.11 -22.19
N LEU A 20 -2.09 5.73 -21.29
CA LEU A 20 -1.66 6.88 -20.50
C LEU A 20 -0.51 6.51 -19.56
N LEU A 21 -0.58 5.36 -18.88
CA LEU A 21 0.52 4.89 -18.03
C LEU A 21 1.79 4.62 -18.82
N ILE A 22 1.69 4.03 -20.02
CA ILE A 22 2.84 3.81 -20.91
C ILE A 22 3.42 5.15 -21.35
N TYR A 23 2.57 6.08 -21.80
CA TYR A 23 3.00 7.41 -22.22
C TYR A 23 3.73 8.17 -21.11
N ALA A 24 3.17 8.17 -19.89
CA ALA A 24 3.83 8.76 -18.73
C ALA A 24 5.16 8.06 -18.39
N SER A 25 5.22 6.74 -18.54
CA SER A 25 6.43 5.96 -18.27
C SER A 25 7.57 6.28 -19.24
N LEU A 26 7.26 6.68 -20.48
CA LEU A 26 8.28 7.12 -21.45
C LEU A 26 8.91 8.47 -21.08
N GLY A 27 8.27 9.27 -20.22
CA GLY A 27 8.78 10.56 -19.75
C GLY A 27 9.67 10.49 -18.51
N LEU A 28 9.91 9.30 -17.95
CA LEU A 28 10.78 9.11 -16.79
C LEU A 28 12.25 9.32 -17.18
N SER A 29 13.05 9.87 -16.24
CA SER A 29 14.49 10.00 -16.43
C SER A 29 15.15 8.64 -16.70
N PRO A 30 16.22 8.58 -17.51
CA PRO A 30 16.97 7.35 -17.74
C PRO A 30 17.47 6.75 -16.42
N ARG A 31 17.43 5.42 -16.32
CA ARG A 31 17.92 4.70 -15.14
C ARG A 31 19.43 4.94 -14.98
N GLY A 32 19.86 5.28 -13.77
CA GLY A 32 21.28 5.52 -13.47
C GLY A 32 21.81 6.88 -13.91
N ASP A 33 20.96 7.79 -14.40
CA ASP A 33 21.38 9.15 -14.72
C ASP A 33 21.70 9.94 -13.44
N LEU A 34 22.98 10.23 -13.21
CA LEU A 34 23.48 11.03 -12.09
C LEU A 34 22.94 12.47 -12.12
N ASN A 35 22.58 12.97 -13.30
CA ASN A 35 22.03 14.30 -13.48
C ASN A 35 20.50 14.32 -13.37
N SER A 36 19.84 13.22 -13.05
CA SER A 36 18.38 13.24 -12.81
C SER A 36 18.05 13.96 -11.51
N TRP A 37 16.92 14.67 -11.47
CA TRP A 37 16.45 15.42 -10.29
C TRP A 37 16.33 14.54 -9.04
N VAL A 38 16.08 13.23 -9.20
CA VAL A 38 15.98 12.27 -8.09
C VAL A 38 17.33 11.92 -7.45
N ASN A 39 18.43 12.15 -8.15
CA ASN A 39 19.79 11.83 -7.70
C ASN A 39 20.62 13.06 -7.29
N ARG A 40 20.11 14.27 -7.57
CA ARG A 40 20.78 15.55 -7.20
C ARG A 40 20.56 15.90 -5.73
N GLU A 41 21.35 16.83 -5.22
CA GLU A 41 21.15 17.37 -3.87
C GLU A 41 19.87 18.20 -3.74
N GLU A 42 19.43 18.83 -4.82
CA GLU A 42 18.21 19.62 -4.88
C GLU A 42 17.15 18.87 -5.69
N SER A 43 15.96 18.75 -5.10
CA SER A 43 14.79 18.13 -5.74
C SER A 43 14.15 19.07 -6.77
N ALA A 44 13.27 18.53 -7.62
CA ALA A 44 12.46 19.31 -8.57
C ALA A 44 11.57 20.37 -7.88
N ALA A 45 11.32 20.22 -6.57
CA ALA A 45 10.59 21.17 -5.75
C ALA A 45 11.46 22.28 -5.12
N HIS A 46 12.72 22.45 -5.55
CA HIS A 46 13.67 23.42 -4.99
C HIS A 46 13.87 23.28 -3.46
N SER A 47 13.90 22.03 -3.01
CA SER A 47 14.14 21.67 -1.61
C SER A 47 15.25 20.63 -1.52
N PRO A 48 15.92 20.49 -0.36
CA PRO A 48 16.89 19.44 -0.16
C PRO A 48 16.29 18.07 -0.50
N ASN A 49 16.98 17.32 -1.35
CA ASN A 49 16.56 15.98 -1.72
C ASN A 49 16.66 15.06 -0.49
N ALA A 50 15.51 14.53 -0.10
CA ALA A 50 15.38 13.64 1.05
C ALA A 50 16.32 12.42 0.95
N ALA A 51 16.47 11.82 -0.22
CA ALA A 51 17.33 10.65 -0.41
C ALA A 51 18.80 10.98 -0.09
N THR A 52 19.30 12.10 -0.62
CA THR A 52 20.66 12.59 -0.35
C THR A 52 20.84 12.91 1.13
N TYR A 53 19.83 13.52 1.76
CA TYR A 53 19.87 13.83 3.19
C TYR A 53 19.95 12.56 4.05
N TYR A 54 19.09 11.57 3.80
CA TYR A 54 19.06 10.30 4.54
C TYR A 54 20.39 9.55 4.45
N ILE A 55 21.00 9.50 3.26
CA ILE A 55 22.31 8.83 3.08
C ILE A 55 23.39 9.44 3.96
N ARG A 56 23.37 10.77 4.17
CA ARG A 56 24.39 11.49 4.93
C ARG A 56 24.11 11.54 6.43
N HIS A 57 22.84 11.57 6.84
CA HIS A 57 22.46 11.90 8.22
C HIS A 57 21.69 10.80 8.96
N ALA A 58 21.21 9.74 8.28
CA ALA A 58 20.33 8.76 8.92
C ALA A 58 20.92 8.15 10.20
N TYR A 59 22.20 7.79 10.19
CA TYR A 59 22.85 7.24 11.38
C TYR A 59 22.97 8.28 12.50
N HIS A 60 23.32 9.53 12.16
CA HIS A 60 23.45 10.61 13.13
C HIS A 60 22.11 10.94 13.79
N ASP A 61 21.03 10.99 13.00
CA ASP A 61 19.71 11.40 13.49
C ASP A 61 19.02 10.29 14.28
N THR A 62 19.19 9.02 13.89
CA THR A 62 18.40 7.90 14.43
C THR A 62 19.22 6.93 15.28
N HIS A 63 20.55 6.99 15.21
CA HIS A 63 21.48 6.02 15.80
C HIS A 63 21.26 4.57 15.32
N SER A 64 20.46 4.37 14.27
CA SER A 64 20.26 3.07 13.64
C SER A 64 21.32 2.86 12.55
N PRO A 65 22.11 1.75 12.60
CA PRO A 65 23.06 1.43 11.54
C PRO A 65 22.37 1.03 10.23
N ASN A 66 21.08 0.65 10.27
CA ASN A 66 20.31 0.30 9.08
C ASN A 66 19.51 1.50 8.59
N MET A 67 19.95 2.09 7.48
CA MET A 67 19.28 3.24 6.85
C MET A 67 17.84 2.95 6.45
N VAL A 68 17.51 1.73 6.02
CA VAL A 68 16.13 1.40 5.63
C VAL A 68 15.21 1.43 6.84
N THR A 69 15.66 0.85 7.97
CA THR A 69 14.91 0.88 9.22
C THR A 69 14.79 2.31 9.75
N ALA A 70 15.85 3.11 9.68
CA ALA A 70 15.81 4.53 10.06
C ALA A 70 14.76 5.32 9.25
N ILE A 71 14.68 5.07 7.94
CA ILE A 71 13.68 5.72 7.09
C ILE A 71 12.26 5.28 7.45
N LEU A 72 12.02 3.98 7.60
CA LEU A 72 10.67 3.46 7.85
C LEU A 72 10.17 3.79 9.25
N ALA A 73 11.03 3.68 10.28
CA ALA A 73 10.62 3.86 11.67
C ALA A 73 10.66 5.33 12.12
N ASP A 74 11.71 6.08 11.77
CA ASP A 74 11.92 7.43 12.30
C ASP A 74 11.48 8.51 11.31
N TYR A 75 12.03 8.56 10.09
CA TYR A 75 11.71 9.64 9.14
C TYR A 75 10.29 9.53 8.55
N ARG A 76 9.83 8.31 8.26
CA ARG A 76 8.51 8.02 7.65
C ARG A 76 7.67 7.07 8.51
N GLY A 77 7.86 7.12 9.83
CA GLY A 77 7.14 6.30 10.80
C GLY A 77 5.62 6.38 10.70
N TYR A 78 5.07 7.54 10.29
CA TYR A 78 3.64 7.70 10.11
C TYR A 78 3.05 6.87 8.96
N ASP A 79 3.79 6.70 7.86
CA ASP A 79 3.33 5.86 6.74
C ASP A 79 3.24 4.39 7.19
N THR A 80 4.25 3.90 7.92
CA THR A 80 4.28 2.54 8.47
C THR A 80 3.25 2.35 9.59
N LEU A 81 3.04 3.34 10.45
CA LEU A 81 1.97 3.30 11.47
C LEU A 81 0.58 3.19 10.82
N GLY A 82 0.36 3.89 9.70
CA GLY A 82 -0.84 3.78 8.90
C GLY A 82 -1.03 2.38 8.32
N GLU A 83 0.01 1.80 7.73
CA GLU A 83 0.00 0.43 7.19
C GLU A 83 -0.32 -0.60 8.30
N GLU A 84 0.33 -0.51 9.45
CA GLU A 84 0.07 -1.39 10.59
C GLU A 84 -1.36 -1.25 11.11
N THR A 85 -1.91 -0.04 11.15
CA THR A 85 -3.30 0.21 11.57
C THR A 85 -4.29 -0.45 10.62
N VAL A 86 -4.05 -0.40 9.31
CA VAL A 86 -4.90 -1.07 8.31
C VAL A 86 -4.86 -2.58 8.49
N ILE A 87 -3.67 -3.16 8.64
CA ILE A 87 -3.48 -4.61 8.85
C ILE A 87 -4.13 -5.05 10.16
N LEU A 88 -3.94 -4.30 11.25
CA LEU A 88 -4.56 -4.56 12.54
C LEU A 88 -6.09 -4.56 12.43
N THR A 89 -6.65 -3.55 11.77
CA THR A 89 -8.10 -3.43 11.54
C THR A 89 -8.62 -4.62 10.75
N ALA A 90 -7.96 -4.97 9.64
CA ALA A 90 -8.33 -6.14 8.84
C ALA A 90 -8.26 -7.44 9.66
N GLY A 91 -7.22 -7.61 10.49
CA GLY A 91 -7.06 -8.75 11.39
C GLY A 91 -8.19 -8.86 12.41
N ILE A 92 -8.58 -7.75 13.03
CA ILE A 92 -9.71 -7.69 13.98
C ILE A 92 -11.02 -8.05 13.27
N ILE A 93 -11.28 -7.50 12.08
CA ILE A 93 -12.49 -7.83 11.30
C ILE A 93 -12.54 -9.33 11.00
N CYS A 94 -11.46 -9.90 10.49
CA CYS A 94 -11.35 -11.33 10.20
C CYS A 94 -11.61 -12.19 11.46
N PHE A 95 -10.99 -11.82 12.60
CA PHE A 95 -11.19 -12.50 13.88
C PHE A 95 -12.65 -12.47 14.33
N LEU A 96 -13.30 -11.30 14.26
CA LEU A 96 -14.71 -11.13 14.65
C LEU A 96 -15.66 -11.92 13.76
N LEU A 97 -15.43 -11.94 12.43
CA LEU A 97 -16.23 -12.74 11.50
C LEU A 97 -16.09 -14.23 11.80
N LEU A 98 -14.87 -14.74 12.00
CA LEU A 98 -14.65 -16.15 12.30
C LEU A 98 -15.29 -16.54 13.65
N ARG A 99 -15.22 -15.67 14.66
CA ARG A 99 -15.87 -15.89 15.97
C ARG A 99 -17.39 -15.95 15.83
N ARG A 100 -17.99 -15.11 14.99
CA ARG A 100 -19.43 -15.09 14.74
C ARG A 100 -19.90 -16.39 14.08
N GLU A 101 -19.20 -16.86 13.06
CA GLU A 101 -19.58 -18.09 12.35
C GLU A 101 -19.50 -19.33 13.26
N ARG A 102 -18.45 -19.44 14.10
CA ARG A 102 -18.36 -20.52 15.11
C ARG A 102 -19.57 -20.54 16.06
N ARG A 103 -20.08 -19.37 16.47
CA ARG A 103 -21.28 -19.27 17.33
C ARG A 103 -22.56 -19.69 16.59
N LYS A 104 -22.72 -19.33 15.32
CA LYS A 104 -23.88 -19.75 14.50
C LYS A 104 -23.92 -21.26 14.35
N THR A 105 -22.81 -21.91 14.00
CA THR A 105 -22.75 -23.36 13.85
C THR A 105 -23.11 -24.09 15.15
N LYS A 106 -22.61 -23.59 16.29
CA LYS A 106 -22.93 -24.17 17.62
C LYS A 106 -24.42 -24.04 17.95
N ASN A 107 -25.03 -22.88 17.67
CA ASN A 107 -26.45 -22.67 17.92
C ASN A 107 -27.35 -23.49 16.98
N SER A 108 -26.92 -23.74 15.73
CA SER A 108 -27.65 -24.60 14.80
C SER A 108 -27.70 -26.04 15.32
N LYS A 109 -26.54 -26.62 15.67
CA LYS A 109 -26.47 -27.97 16.23
C LYS A 109 -27.31 -28.14 17.50
N ASN A 110 -27.29 -27.16 18.40
CA ASN A 110 -28.08 -27.21 19.62
C ASN A 110 -29.60 -27.17 19.37
N LYS A 111 -30.06 -26.55 18.27
CA LYS A 111 -31.48 -26.55 17.89
C LYS A 111 -31.90 -27.90 17.32
N GLU A 112 -31.09 -28.51 16.46
CA GLU A 112 -31.35 -29.84 15.89
C GLU A 112 -31.48 -30.91 17.00
N ILE A 113 -30.53 -30.95 17.95
CA ILE A 113 -30.55 -31.88 19.09
C ILE A 113 -31.82 -31.74 19.94
N LYS A 114 -32.43 -30.55 19.97
CA LYS A 114 -33.63 -30.27 20.76
C LYS A 114 -34.93 -30.57 20.00
N ALA A 115 -34.89 -30.69 18.67
CA ALA A 115 -36.03 -31.04 17.84
C ALA A 115 -36.19 -32.56 17.65
N GLU A 116 -35.11 -33.32 17.87
CA GLU A 116 -35.09 -34.79 17.82
C GLU A 116 -35.49 -35.45 19.16
N LYS A 117 -35.69 -34.67 20.22
CA LYS A 117 -36.18 -35.10 21.53
C LYS A 117 -37.62 -34.68 21.73
#